data_AF-A0A183LII1-F1
#
_entry.id   AF-A0A183LII1-F1
#
_cell.length_a   1.000
_cell.length_b   1.000
_cell.length_c   1.000
_cell.angle_alpha   90.00
_cell.angle_beta   90.00
_cell.angle_gamma   90.00
#
_symmetry.space_group_name_H-M   'P 1'
#
loop_
_entity.id
_entity.type
_entity.pdbx_description
1 polymer ?
#
loop_
_entity_poly.entity_id
_entity_poly.type
_entity_poly.pdbx_seq_one_letter_code
_entity_poly.pdbx_strand_id
1 'polypeptide(L)'
;MMVGVSASVGLSIHKGKTKVLKFKAENNNPITLDGETLENVESFTYLGSIIDEQGGSDADVKARIGKANIAFLQLKNIWNSK
;
A
#
# COMPACT_ATOMS: atom_id res chain seq x y z
N MET A 1 22.75 5.63 -0.36
CA MET A 1 22.52 5.91 -1.80
C MET A 1 21.20 6.64 -2.05
N MET A 2 20.07 6.19 -1.51
CA MET A 2 18.74 6.80 -1.73
C MET A 2 18.60 8.27 -1.25
N VAL A 3 19.13 8.61 -0.06
CA VAL A 3 19.07 9.98 0.50
C VAL A 3 19.83 11.00 -0.38
N GLY A 4 21.05 10.67 -0.78
CA GLY A 4 21.88 11.58 -1.59
C GLY A 4 21.29 11.88 -2.96
N VAL A 5 20.64 10.89 -3.58
CA VAL A 5 19.95 11.09 -4.87
C VAL A 5 18.75 12.01 -4.70
N SER A 6 17.92 11.83 -3.66
CA SER A 6 16.78 12.72 -3.40
C SER A 6 17.21 14.16 -3.14
N ALA A 7 18.28 14.37 -2.36
CA ALA A 7 18.80 15.70 -2.07
C ALA A 7 19.32 16.41 -3.33
N SER A 8 19.90 15.68 -4.28
CA SER A 8 20.41 16.26 -5.54
C SER A 8 19.30 16.89 -6.40
N VAL A 9 18.05 16.44 -6.23
CA VAL A 9 16.86 16.98 -6.91
C VAL A 9 15.99 17.84 -5.98
N GLY A 10 16.52 18.25 -4.82
CA GLY A 10 15.82 19.10 -3.85
C GLY A 10 14.70 18.40 -3.07
N LEU A 11 14.66 17.07 -3.06
CA LEU A 11 13.67 16.30 -2.30
C LEU A 11 14.21 15.93 -0.91
N SER A 12 13.36 16.12 0.11
CA SER A 12 13.61 15.66 1.48
C SER A 12 12.78 14.42 1.78
N ILE A 13 13.43 13.32 2.18
CA ILE A 13 12.73 12.09 2.59
C ILE A 13 12.34 12.19 4.06
N HIS A 14 11.05 12.06 4.35
CA HIS A 14 10.54 12.08 5.71
C HIS A 14 10.53 10.68 6.32
N LYS A 15 11.51 10.39 7.17
CA LYS A 15 11.74 9.06 7.77
C LYS A 15 10.48 8.43 8.37
N GLY A 16 9.80 9.14 9.28
CA GLY A 16 8.60 8.62 9.96
C GLY A 16 7.36 8.41 9.06
N LYS A 17 7.41 8.84 7.80
CA LYS A 17 6.34 8.62 6.81
C LYS A 17 6.75 7.62 5.74
N THR A 18 8.03 7.28 5.66
CA THR A 18 8.55 6.34 4.67
C THR A 18 8.47 4.93 5.23
N LYS A 19 7.79 4.06 4.48
CA LYS A 19 7.74 2.62 4.73
C LYS A 19 8.27 1.89 3.51
N VAL A 20 8.69 0.65 3.69
CA VAL A 20 9.27 -0.20 2.66
C VAL A 20 8.31 -1.33 2.34
N LEU A 21 7.84 -1.39 1.09
CA LEU A 21 7.20 -2.59 0.55
C LEU A 21 8.22 -3.33 -0.30
N LYS A 22 8.39 -4.63 -0.07
CA LYS A 22 9.28 -5.47 -0.86
C LYS A 22 8.47 -6.34 -1.81
N PHE A 23 8.67 -6.15 -3.10
CA PHE A 23 7.99 -6.94 -4.13
C PHE A 23 8.89 -8.10 -4.57
N LYS A 24 8.41 -9.34 -4.40
CA LYS A 24 9.10 -10.58 -4.84
C LYS A 24 10.56 -10.71 -4.39
N ALA A 25 10.94 -10.03 -3.31
CA ALA A 25 12.30 -10.10 -2.78
C ALA A 25 12.35 -11.15 -1.66
N GLU A 26 13.22 -12.13 -1.81
CA GLU A 26 13.41 -13.19 -0.80
C GLU A 26 14.17 -12.69 0.45
N ASN A 27 14.80 -11.52 0.38
CA ASN A 27 15.61 -11.01 1.49
C ASN A 27 14.83 -10.07 2.42
N ASN A 28 14.94 -10.35 3.71
CA ASN A 28 14.44 -9.49 4.78
C ASN A 28 15.48 -8.49 5.29
N ASN A 29 16.45 -8.11 4.45
CA ASN A 29 17.47 -7.15 4.84
C ASN A 29 16.82 -5.81 5.21
N PRO A 30 17.14 -5.24 6.39
CA PRO A 30 16.59 -3.96 6.80
C PRO A 30 17.09 -2.84 5.88
N ILE A 31 16.20 -1.93 5.51
CA ILE A 31 16.58 -0.70 4.81
C ILE A 31 16.72 0.39 5.87
N THR A 32 17.90 0.97 5.96
CA THR A 32 18.18 2.06 6.90
C THR A 32 18.24 3.41 6.18
N LEU A 33 17.73 4.44 6.83
CA LEU A 33 17.77 5.83 6.39
C LEU A 33 18.36 6.66 7.53
N ASP A 34 19.55 7.22 7.29
CA ASP A 34 20.33 7.96 8.29
C ASP A 34 20.49 7.22 9.63
N GLY A 35 20.69 5.90 9.58
CA GLY A 35 20.86 5.05 10.76
C GLY A 35 19.56 4.51 11.38
N GLU A 36 18.38 4.96 10.94
CA GLU A 36 17.08 4.44 11.38
C GLU A 36 16.57 3.36 10.42
N THR A 37 16.16 2.21 10.94
CA THR A 37 15.53 1.16 10.12
C THR A 37 14.11 1.57 9.76
N LEU A 38 13.79 1.57 8.48
CA LEU A 38 12.45 1.83 7.98
C LEU A 38 11.55 0.61 8.22
N GLU A 39 10.28 0.86 8.53
CA GLU A 39 9.27 -0.18 8.69
C GLU A 39 9.00 -0.89 7.38
N ASN A 40 9.05 -2.23 7.39
CA ASN A 40 8.54 -3.04 6.28
C ASN A 40 7.03 -3.20 6.41
N VAL A 41 6.32 -3.03 5.30
CA VAL A 41 4.89 -3.31 5.18
C VAL A 41 4.65 -4.42 4.17
N GLU A 42 3.59 -5.19 4.38
CA GLU A 42 3.14 -6.25 3.46
C GLU A 42 2.21 -5.71 2.37
N SER A 43 1.52 -4.59 2.63
CA SER A 43 0.70 -3.90 1.64
C SER A 43 0.53 -2.41 1.96
N PHE A 44 0.18 -1.63 0.93
CA PHE A 44 -0.26 -0.25 1.09
C PHE A 44 -1.35 0.09 0.08
N THR A 45 -2.19 1.07 0.41
CA THR A 45 -3.19 1.61 -0.52
C THR A 45 -2.65 2.85 -1.21
N TYR A 46 -2.61 2.83 -2.55
CA TYR A 46 -2.20 3.97 -3.36
C TYR A 46 -3.27 4.28 -4.41
N LEU A 47 -3.77 5.52 -4.39
CA LEU A 47 -4.84 5.99 -5.28
C LEU A 47 -6.06 5.07 -5.32
N GLY A 48 -6.35 4.41 -4.20
CA GLY A 48 -7.48 3.48 -4.07
C GLY A 48 -7.19 2.04 -4.47
N SER A 49 -6.00 1.75 -5.03
CA SER A 49 -5.55 0.39 -5.31
C SER A 49 -4.69 -0.17 -4.18
N ILE A 50 -4.89 -1.45 -3.87
CA ILE A 50 -4.04 -2.19 -2.94
C ILE A 50 -2.82 -2.70 -3.70
N ILE A 51 -1.63 -2.36 -3.20
CA ILE A 51 -0.35 -2.87 -3.68
C ILE A 51 0.22 -3.71 -2.54
N ASP A 52 0.42 -5.00 -2.78
CA ASP A 52 0.99 -5.95 -1.82
C ASP A 52 2.38 -6.45 -2.25
N GLU A 53 3.04 -7.17 -1.36
CA GLU A 53 4.37 -7.76 -1.58
C GLU A 53 4.41 -8.81 -2.70
N GLN A 54 3.27 -9.44 -3.01
CA GLN A 54 3.14 -10.36 -4.14
C GLN A 54 3.09 -9.59 -5.46
N GLY A 55 2.67 -8.32 -5.38
CA GLY A 55 2.38 -7.34 -6.43
C GLY A 55 1.50 -7.87 -7.54
N GLY A 56 0.62 -8.80 -7.17
CA GLY A 56 -0.55 -9.15 -7.96
C GLY A 56 -1.69 -8.18 -7.67
N SER A 57 -2.77 -8.29 -8.44
CA SER A 57 -4.00 -7.53 -8.22
C SER A 57 -5.03 -8.29 -7.36
N ASP A 58 -4.70 -9.49 -6.89
CA ASP A 58 -5.68 -10.37 -6.22
C ASP A 58 -6.30 -9.69 -4.99
N ALA A 59 -5.46 -9.13 -4.11
CA ALA A 59 -5.93 -8.41 -2.94
C ALA A 59 -6.83 -7.21 -3.30
N ASP A 60 -6.45 -6.43 -4.32
CA ASP A 60 -7.23 -5.30 -4.81
C ASP A 60 -8.59 -5.73 -5.37
N VAL A 61 -8.60 -6.73 -6.24
CA VAL A 61 -9.80 -7.27 -6.88
C VAL A 61 -10.75 -7.80 -5.81
N LYS A 62 -10.24 -8.58 -4.85
CA LYS A 62 -11.03 -9.12 -3.74
C LYS A 62 -11.64 -8.00 -2.88
N ALA A 63 -10.86 -6.97 -2.57
CA ALA A 63 -11.35 -5.82 -1.80
C ALA A 63 -12.45 -5.04 -2.55
N ARG A 64 -12.29 -4.84 -3.86
CA ARG A 64 -13.29 -4.14 -4.70
C ARG A 64 -14.58 -4.93 -4.85
N ILE A 65 -14.50 -6.25 -5.03
CA ILE A 65 -15.68 -7.14 -5.05
C ILE A 65 -16.41 -7.08 -3.71
N GLY A 66 -15.69 -7.14 -2.59
CA GLY A 66 -16.28 -7.02 -1.25
C GLY A 66 -17.06 -5.71 -1.06
N LYS A 67 -16.47 -4.57 -1.46
CA LYS A 67 -17.14 -3.26 -1.41
C LYS A 67 -18.41 -3.22 -2.28
N ALA A 68 -18.34 -3.75 -3.49
CA ALA A 68 -19.48 -3.80 -4.40
C ALA A 68 -20.62 -4.66 -3.81
N ASN A 69 -20.30 -5.85 -3.28
CA ASN A 69 -21.28 -6.74 -2.67
C ASN A 69 -22.01 -6.06 -1.49
N ILE A 70 -21.29 -5.35 -0.63
CA ILE A 70 -21.89 -4.59 0.47
C ILE A 70 -22.84 -3.51 -0.05
N ALA A 71 -22.42 -2.74 -1.06
CA ALA A 71 -23.26 -1.70 -1.66
C ALA A 71 -24.54 -2.28 -2.31
N PHE A 72 -24.42 -3.42 -3.01
CA PHE A 72 -25.58 -4.11 -3.58
C PHE A 72 -26.54 -4.64 -2.52
N LEU A 73 -26.03 -5.19 -1.41
CA LEU A 73 -26.86 -5.65 -0.30
C LEU A 73 -27.63 -4.49 0.34
N GLN A 74 -26.98 -3.33 0.53
CA GLN A 74 -27.65 -2.12 1.02
C GLN A 74 -28.73 -1.63 0.06
N LEU A 75 -28.45 -1.64 -1.25
CA LEU A 75 -29.40 -1.23 -2.28
C LEU A 75 -30.66 -2.12 -2.29
N LYS A 76 -30.52 -3.43 -2.08
CA LYS A 76 -31.65 -4.36 -1.98
C LYS A 76 -32.62 -3.97 -0.85
N ASN A 77 -32.10 -3.55 0.31
CA ASN A 77 -32.94 -3.11 1.43
C ASN A 77 -33.71 -1.84 1.09
N ILE A 78 -33.10 -0.90 0.36
CA ILE A 78 -33.75 0.33 -0.10
C ILE A 78 -34.89 0.00 -1.08
N TRP A 79 -34.66 -0.90 -2.03
CA TRP A 79 -35.69 -1.31 -3.00
C TRP A 79 -36.88 -2.04 -2.37
N ASN A 80 -36.65 -2.83 -1.31
CA ASN A 80 -37.72 -3.52 -0.59
C ASN A 80 -38.45 -2.63 0.43
N SER A 81 -38.01 -1.39 0.63
CA SER A 81 -38.61 -0.46 1.59
C SER A 81 -39.85 0.28 1.04
N LYS A 82 -40.42 -0.18 -0.07
CA LYS A 82 -41.60 0.39 -0.72
C LYS A 82 -42.72 -0.64 -0.75
#